data_AF-A0A535H9N0-F1
#
_entry.id   AF-A0A535H9N0-F1
#
_cell.length_a   1.000
_cell.length_b   1.000
_cell.length_c   1.000
_cell.angle_alpha   90.00
_cell.angle_beta   90.00
_cell.angle_gamma   90.00
#
_symmetry.space_group_name_H-M   'P 1'
#
loop_
_entity.id
_entity.type
_entity.pdbx_description
1 polymer ?
#
loop_
_entity_poly.entity_id
_entity_poly.type
_entity_poly.pdbx_seq_one_letter_code
_entity_poly.pdbx_strand_id
1 'polypeptide(L)'
;MARSFQVTFVRSGTTVDVAENEGILGAGLRAGLPLAYDCRKGRCKTCMVKVDGIIDQSEAWLISNEELAEGYALICVGKPRSDLRVHA
;
A
#
# COMPACT_ATOMS: atom_id res chain seq x y z
N MET A 1 -12.80 -4.89 17.12
CA MET A 1 -13.17 -4.60 15.71
C MET A 1 -12.03 -3.78 15.14
N ALA A 2 -11.33 -4.30 14.14
CA ALA A 2 -10.34 -3.50 13.40
C ALA A 2 -11.07 -2.56 12.45
N ARG A 3 -10.63 -1.31 12.35
CA ARG A 3 -11.14 -0.35 11.37
C ARG A 3 -10.72 -0.80 9.97
N SER A 4 -11.60 -0.61 8.99
CA SER A 4 -11.26 -0.76 7.58
C SER A 4 -11.27 0.60 6.90
N PHE A 5 -10.51 0.70 5.81
CA PHE A 5 -10.39 1.88 4.98
C PHE A 5 -10.57 1.50 3.51
N GLN A 6 -11.07 2.43 2.72
CA GLN A 6 -11.26 2.25 1.28
C GLN A 6 -9.94 2.55 0.56
N VAL A 7 -9.46 1.58 -0.21
CA VAL A 7 -8.24 1.73 -1.00
C VAL A 7 -8.59 1.61 -2.48
N THR A 8 -8.48 2.71 -3.21
CA THR A 8 -8.74 2.79 -4.64
C THR A 8 -7.44 2.63 -5.42
N PHE A 9 -7.35 1.59 -6.24
CA PHE A 9 -6.28 1.39 -7.22
C PHE A 9 -6.59 2.18 -8.48
N VAL A 10 -5.88 3.29 -8.68
CA VAL A 10 -6.20 4.30 -9.69
C VAL A 10 -6.06 3.77 -11.12
N ARG A 11 -5.10 2.87 -11.37
CA ARG A 11 -4.87 2.32 -12.72
C ARG A 11 -5.91 1.29 -13.14
N SER A 12 -6.43 0.52 -12.18
CA SER A 12 -7.46 -0.49 -12.43
C SER A 12 -8.88 0.03 -12.21
N GLY A 13 -9.04 1.17 -11.54
CA GLY A 13 -10.35 1.69 -11.11
C GLY A 13 -11.01 0.87 -10.01
N THR A 14 -10.30 -0.11 -9.43
CA THR A 14 -10.86 -1.02 -8.42
C THR A 14 -10.70 -0.43 -7.03
N THR A 15 -11.77 -0.47 -6.23
CA THR A 15 -11.72 -0.08 -4.82
C THR A 15 -11.94 -1.30 -3.95
N VAL A 16 -11.14 -1.46 -2.90
CA VAL A 16 -11.18 -2.60 -1.98
C VAL A 16 -11.19 -2.09 -0.54
N ASP A 17 -11.85 -2.85 0.34
CA ASP A 17 -11.75 -2.65 1.79
C ASP A 17 -10.48 -3.29 2.34
N VAL A 18 -9.69 -2.51 3.08
CA VAL A 18 -8.45 -2.95 3.71
C VAL A 18 -8.51 -2.68 5.20
N ALA A 19 -8.28 -3.70 6.03
CA ALA A 19 -8.22 -3.51 7.47
C ALA A 19 -6.96 -2.73 7.89
N GLU A 20 -7.04 -1.97 8.98
CA GLU A 20 -5.93 -1.15 9.50
C GLU A 20 -4.69 -1.97 9.91
N ASN A 21 -4.85 -3.28 10.12
CA ASN A 21 -3.79 -4.23 10.44
C ASN A 21 -3.33 -5.05 9.22
N GLU A 22 -3.85 -4.76 8.03
CA GLU A 22 -3.56 -5.49 6.80
C GLU A 22 -2.73 -4.64 5.83
N GLY A 23 -1.77 -5.28 5.16
CA GLY A 23 -1.02 -4.65 4.08
C GLY A 23 -1.85 -4.53 2.80
N ILE A 24 -1.78 -3.37 2.16
CA ILE A 24 -2.54 -3.03 0.94
C ILE A 24 -2.31 -4.03 -0.21
N LEU A 25 -1.08 -4.55 -0.36
CA LEU A 25 -0.75 -5.57 -1.35
C LEU A 25 -1.64 -6.80 -1.22
N GLY A 26 -1.89 -7.27 0.01
CA GLY A 26 -2.69 -8.45 0.27
C GLY A 26 -4.12 -8.29 -0.23
N ALA A 27 -4.74 -7.16 0.08
CA ALA A 27 -6.08 -6.82 -0.38
C ALA A 27 -6.16 -6.66 -1.90
N GLY A 28 -5.18 -5.97 -2.52
CA GLY A 28 -5.13 -5.82 -3.96
C GLY A 28 -4.98 -7.14 -4.71
N LEU A 29 -4.12 -8.05 -4.22
CA LEU A 29 -3.96 -9.38 -4.80
C LEU A 29 -5.23 -10.23 -4.65
N ARG A 30 -5.95 -10.14 -3.51
CA ARG A 30 -7.25 -10.82 -3.34
C ARG A 30 -8.31 -10.30 -4.30
N ALA A 31 -8.24 -9.02 -4.66
CA ALA A 31 -9.10 -8.43 -5.69
C ALA A 31 -8.67 -8.76 -7.12
N GLY A 32 -7.63 -9.58 -7.30
CA GLY A 32 -7.15 -10.02 -8.62
C GLY A 32 -6.28 -9.00 -9.36
N LEU A 33 -5.75 -7.99 -8.67
CA LEU A 33 -4.92 -6.96 -9.30
C LEU A 33 -3.49 -7.47 -9.55
N PRO A 34 -2.90 -7.20 -10.73
CA PRO A 34 -1.55 -7.64 -11.09
C PRO A 34 -0.47 -6.72 -10.47
N LEU A 35 -0.37 -6.71 -9.14
CA LEU A 35 0.58 -5.88 -8.42
C LEU A 35 1.99 -6.50 -8.42
N ALA A 36 3.01 -5.68 -8.61
CA ALA A 36 4.40 -6.11 -8.53
C ALA A 36 4.84 -6.30 -7.06
N TYR A 37 5.40 -7.46 -6.73
CA TYR A 37 5.95 -7.74 -5.41
C TYR A 37 7.05 -8.81 -5.48
N ASP A 38 7.89 -8.85 -4.45
CA ASP A 38 8.93 -9.88 -4.30
C ASP A 38 9.05 -10.31 -2.82
N CYS A 39 9.83 -9.59 -2.00
CA CYS A 39 10.16 -10.06 -0.65
C CYS A 39 9.00 -10.04 0.38
N ARG A 40 7.97 -9.21 0.16
CA ARG A 40 6.82 -8.98 1.06
C ARG A 40 7.16 -8.64 2.52
N LYS A 41 8.35 -8.14 2.79
CA LYS A 41 8.90 -7.90 4.14
C LYS A 41 9.41 -6.47 4.34
N GLY A 42 9.03 -5.52 3.48
CA GLY A 42 9.51 -4.14 3.53
C GLY A 42 11.00 -3.97 3.23
N ARG A 43 11.63 -4.98 2.61
CA ARG A 43 13.08 -5.10 2.36
C ARG A 43 13.46 -5.13 0.87
N CYS A 44 12.54 -4.77 -0.01
CA CYS A 44 12.80 -4.56 -1.44
C CYS A 44 11.93 -3.41 -1.93
N LYS A 45 12.23 -2.84 -3.11
CA LYS A 45 11.45 -1.76 -3.74
C LYS A 45 10.45 -2.22 -4.81
N THR A 46 10.31 -3.53 -5.05
CA THR A 46 9.43 -4.08 -6.10
C THR A 46 7.96 -3.67 -5.97
N CYS A 47 7.47 -3.53 -4.73
CA CYS A 47 6.10 -3.09 -4.42
C CYS A 47 6.00 -1.59 -4.11
N MET A 48 7.00 -0.80 -4.49
CA MET A 48 7.00 0.65 -4.26
C MET A 48 6.09 1.32 -5.27
N VAL A 49 5.09 2.03 -4.78
CA VAL A 49 4.12 2.75 -5.62
C VAL A 49 3.75 4.07 -4.94
N LYS A 50 3.27 5.03 -5.73
CA LYS A 50 2.77 6.29 -5.18
C LYS A 50 1.41 6.07 -4.53
N VAL A 51 1.20 6.69 -3.37
CA VAL A 51 -0.03 6.59 -2.59
C VAL A 51 -0.44 7.98 -2.11
N ASP A 52 -1.69 8.36 -2.36
CA ASP A 52 -2.29 9.55 -1.76
C ASP A 52 -3.09 9.14 -0.51
N GLY A 53 -2.90 9.88 0.58
CA GLY A 53 -3.55 9.64 1.88
C GLY A 53 -2.56 9.28 2.98
N ILE A 54 -3.07 8.81 4.12
CA ILE A 54 -2.26 8.49 5.31
C ILE A 54 -2.01 6.99 5.38
N ILE A 55 -0.75 6.61 5.24
CA ILE A 55 -0.29 5.22 5.28
C ILE A 55 0.80 5.06 6.34
N ASP A 56 0.70 3.99 7.11
CA ASP A 56 1.72 3.60 8.09
C ASP A 56 2.83 2.80 7.39
N GLN A 57 4.06 3.32 7.46
CA GLN A 57 5.27 2.76 6.87
C GLN A 57 6.30 2.32 7.93
N SER A 58 5.87 2.10 9.18
CA SER A 58 6.75 1.70 10.29
C SER A 58 7.55 0.41 10.01
N GLU A 59 7.04 -0.46 9.12
CA GLU A 59 7.69 -1.71 8.72
C GLU A 59 8.43 -1.62 7.36
N ALA A 60 8.49 -0.44 6.73
CA ALA A 60 9.17 -0.21 5.47
C ALA A 60 10.62 0.25 5.69
N TRP A 61 11.56 -0.69 5.63
CA TRP A 61 12.98 -0.44 5.95
C TRP A 61 13.80 0.12 4.79
N LEU A 62 13.38 -0.14 3.54
CA LEU A 62 14.12 0.27 2.34
C LEU A 62 13.55 1.51 1.63
N ILE A 63 12.68 2.28 2.27
CA ILE A 63 12.18 3.53 1.70
C ILE A 63 12.91 4.73 2.32
N SER A 64 13.33 5.69 1.50
CA SER A 64 14.00 6.90 1.98
C SER A 64 12.99 7.98 2.41
N ASN A 65 13.45 8.98 3.15
CA ASN A 65 12.60 10.10 3.57
C ASN A 65 12.13 10.94 2.37
N GLU A 66 12.96 11.07 1.34
CA GLU A 66 12.61 11.76 0.09
C GLU A 66 11.51 11.00 -0.65
N GLU A 67 11.63 9.67 -0.75
CA GLU A 67 10.61 8.82 -1.37
C GLU A 67 9.27 8.94 -0.63
N LEU A 68 9.30 8.93 0.71
CA LEU A 68 8.10 9.16 1.53
C LEU A 68 7.52 10.57 1.31
N ALA A 69 8.36 11.60 1.21
CA ALA A 69 7.93 12.98 0.97
C ALA A 69 7.32 13.17 -0.44
N GLU A 70 7.77 12.41 -1.43
CA GLU A 70 7.19 12.37 -2.77
C GLU A 70 5.88 11.56 -2.86
N GLY A 71 5.51 10.88 -1.77
CA GLY A 71 4.30 10.07 -1.66
C GLY A 71 4.49 8.61 -2.09
N TYR A 72 5.73 8.11 -2.19
CA TYR A 72 5.98 6.70 -2.41
C TYR A 72 5.78 5.87 -1.14
N ALA A 73 5.43 4.61 -1.35
CA ALA A 73 5.01 3.71 -0.30
C ALA A 73 5.31 2.24 -0.67
N LEU A 74 5.79 1.43 0.29
CA LEU A 74 5.89 -0.02 0.13
C LEU A 74 4.57 -0.71 0.52
N ILE A 75 3.67 -0.93 -0.44
CA ILE A 75 2.32 -1.43 -0.16
C ILE A 75 2.27 -2.87 0.40
N CYS A 76 3.39 -3.62 0.36
CA CYS A 76 3.45 -4.96 0.97
C CYS A 76 3.38 -4.97 2.50
N VAL A 77 3.84 -3.89 3.13
CA VAL A 77 3.84 -3.71 4.59
C VAL A 77 3.10 -2.43 5.00
N GLY A 78 2.78 -1.57 4.03
CA GLY A 78 2.04 -0.34 4.24
C GLY A 78 0.60 -0.60 4.64
N LYS A 79 0.21 -0.07 5.81
CA LYS A 79 -1.13 -0.24 6.39
C LYS A 79 -1.93 1.08 6.29
N PRO A 80 -3.20 1.04 5.92
CA PRO A 80 -4.00 2.27 5.80
C PRO A 80 -4.30 2.90 7.18
N ARG A 81 -4.30 4.23 7.21
CA ARG A 81 -4.76 5.06 8.33
C ARG A 81 -5.83 6.08 7.91
N SER A 82 -6.12 6.14 6.61
CA SER A 82 -7.23 6.84 5.98
C SER A 82 -7.64 6.06 4.74
N ASP A 83 -8.67 6.54 4.03
CA ASP A 83 -8.88 6.13 2.65
C ASP A 83 -7.67 6.51 1.79
N LEU A 84 -7.28 5.63 0.87
CA LEU A 84 -6.06 5.75 0.08
C LEU A 84 -6.35 5.67 -1.41
N ARG A 85 -5.51 6.36 -2.20
CA ARG A 85 -5.45 6.20 -3.66
C ARG A 85 -4.09 5.66 -4.04
N VAL A 86 -4.04 4.45 -4.57
CA VAL A 86 -2.81 3.74 -4.93
C VAL A 86 -2.61 3.84 -6.44
N HIS A 87 -1.48 4.38 -6.87
CA HIS A 87 -1.12 4.56 -8.28
C HIS A 87 -0.43 3.31 -8.85
N ALA A 88 -1.06 2.15 -8.67
CA ALA A 88 -0.60 0.82 -9.09
C ALA A 88 -1.60 0.14 -10.02
#